data_AF-A0A1J6IPS9-F1
#
_entry.id   AF-A0A1J6IPS9-F1
#
_cell.length_a   1.000
_cell.length_b   1.000
_cell.length_c   1.000
_cell.angle_alpha   90.00
_cell.angle_beta   90.00
_cell.angle_gamma   90.00
#
_symmetry.space_group_name_H-M   'P 1'
#
loop_
_entity.id
_entity.type
_entity.pdbx_description
1 polymer ?
#
loop_
_entity_poly.entity_id
_entity_poly.type
_entity_poly.pdbx_seq_one_letter_code
_entity_poly.pdbx_strand_id
1 'polypeptide(L)'
;MATMNDTEVKKGKPTNKYHFEIGDKVEVARKGEGYKGALYEGIIVERKGKNFVVQYHHLLLEHKILAEPNREIIQNRRLRPASPLPLMNEDEWSSFKVNADVDAFHFVGWWRGAVVNLVGGKARRL
;
A
#
# COMPACT_ATOMS: atom_id res chain seq x y z
N MET A 1 17.73 -40.87 19.56
CA MET A 1 16.67 -39.87 19.31
C MET A 1 17.18 -38.54 19.82
N ALA A 2 17.60 -37.64 18.93
CA ALA A 2 18.12 -36.33 19.31
C ALA A 2 17.09 -35.27 18.87
N THR A 3 16.52 -34.59 19.85
CA THR A 3 15.62 -33.45 19.69
C THR A 3 16.40 -32.24 19.18
N MET A 4 16.08 -31.75 17.99
CA MET A 4 16.58 -30.47 17.49
C MET A 4 15.71 -29.35 18.06
N ASN A 5 16.34 -28.43 18.78
CA ASN A 5 15.69 -27.25 19.35
C ASN A 5 15.49 -26.20 18.24
N ASP A 6 14.25 -25.89 17.92
CA ASP A 6 13.89 -24.74 17.10
C ASP A 6 14.36 -23.47 17.80
N THR A 7 15.45 -22.91 17.30
CA THR A 7 15.96 -21.64 17.80
C THR A 7 15.16 -20.53 17.14
N GLU A 8 14.22 -19.97 17.90
CA GLU A 8 13.41 -18.82 17.50
C GLU A 8 14.34 -17.64 17.15
N VAL A 9 14.45 -17.35 15.84
CA VAL A 9 15.15 -16.15 15.36
C VAL A 9 14.34 -14.93 15.80
N LYS A 10 14.80 -14.25 16.86
CA LYS A 10 14.28 -12.95 17.30
C LYS A 10 14.51 -11.92 16.20
N LYS A 11 13.56 -11.78 15.26
CA LYS A 11 13.58 -10.73 14.23
C LYS A 11 13.53 -9.35 14.91
N GLY A 12 14.57 -8.55 14.71
CA GLY A 12 14.64 -7.17 15.18
C GLY A 12 13.42 -6.35 14.75
N LYS A 13 13.00 -5.40 15.59
CA LYS A 13 11.82 -4.57 15.35
C LYS A 13 12.07 -3.71 14.09
N PRO A 14 11.32 -3.86 12.99
CA PRO A 14 11.56 -3.07 11.80
C PRO A 14 11.30 -1.59 12.11
N THR A 15 12.35 -0.78 12.04
CA THR A 15 12.27 0.68 12.10
C THR A 15 11.96 1.19 10.71
N ASN A 16 10.95 2.06 10.59
CA ASN A 16 10.66 2.68 9.31
C ASN A 16 11.85 3.58 8.91
N LYS A 17 12.35 3.43 7.68
CA LYS A 17 13.45 4.25 7.14
C LYS A 17 13.02 5.70 6.87
N TYR A 18 11.71 5.92 6.74
CA TYR A 18 11.16 7.22 6.37
C TYR A 18 10.90 8.10 7.60
N HIS A 19 11.22 9.38 7.44
CA HIS A 19 10.79 10.46 8.32
C HIS A 19 9.56 11.09 7.68
N PHE A 20 8.54 11.35 8.49
CA PHE A 20 7.27 11.91 8.03
C PHE A 20 6.91 13.17 8.83
N GLU A 21 6.30 14.12 8.12
CA GLU A 21 5.81 15.38 8.64
C GLU A 21 4.32 15.58 8.36
N ILE A 22 3.72 16.60 8.97
CA ILE A 22 2.33 16.98 8.69
C ILE A 22 2.26 17.52 7.27
N GLY A 23 1.31 17.03 6.47
CA GLY A 23 1.15 17.36 5.06
C GLY A 23 1.68 16.28 4.11
N ASP A 24 2.50 15.34 4.58
CA ASP A 24 3.04 14.28 3.73
C ASP A 24 1.93 13.36 3.21
N LYS A 25 2.00 13.08 1.91
CA LYS A 25 1.18 12.05 1.26
C LYS A 25 1.79 10.68 1.54
N VAL A 26 0.96 9.79 2.06
CA VAL A 26 1.37 8.48 2.53
C VAL A 26 0.41 7.40 2.08
N GLU A 27 0.92 6.18 2.03
CA GLU A 27 0.13 4.98 1.89
C GLU A 27 0.17 4.19 3.21
N VAL A 28 -0.99 3.68 3.63
CA VAL A 28 -1.20 3.10 4.95
C VAL A 28 -1.57 1.62 4.87
N ALA A 29 -0.82 0.79 5.59
CA ALA A 29 -1.19 -0.60 5.86
C ALA A 29 -2.12 -0.69 7.09
N ARG A 30 -3.44 -0.75 6.86
CA ARG A 30 -4.46 -0.83 7.92
C ARG A 30 -4.45 -2.16 8.68
N LYS A 31 -5.08 -2.21 9.85
CA LYS A 31 -5.28 -3.44 10.65
C LYS A 31 -6.68 -3.98 10.44
N GLY A 32 -6.82 -5.29 10.28
CA GLY A 32 -8.12 -5.97 10.19
C GLY A 32 -8.10 -7.04 9.11
N GLU A 33 -8.97 -8.03 9.24
CA GLU A 33 -9.02 -9.21 8.37
C GLU A 33 -9.34 -8.85 6.90
N GLY A 34 -10.08 -7.76 6.67
CA GLY A 34 -10.43 -7.26 5.33
C GLY A 34 -9.43 -6.28 4.68
N TYR A 35 -8.33 -5.92 5.36
CA TYR A 35 -7.38 -4.91 4.87
C TYR A 35 -5.97 -5.47 4.64
N LYS A 36 -5.79 -6.78 4.84
CA LYS A 36 -4.49 -7.42 4.76
C LYS A 36 -4.01 -7.43 3.30
N GLY A 37 -2.85 -6.84 3.06
CA GLY A 37 -2.23 -6.78 1.73
C GLY A 37 -2.61 -5.56 0.90
N ALA A 38 -3.49 -4.69 1.43
CA ALA A 38 -3.88 -3.44 0.80
C ALA A 38 -3.17 -2.24 1.43
N LEU A 39 -2.91 -1.24 0.61
CA LEU A 39 -2.40 0.06 1.01
C LEU A 39 -3.38 1.16 0.64
N TYR A 40 -3.67 2.04 1.59
CA TYR A 40 -4.67 3.09 1.45
C TYR A 40 -4.02 4.47 1.47
N GLU A 41 -4.34 5.29 0.48
CA GLU A 41 -3.77 6.63 0.34
C GLU A 41 -4.36 7.61 1.35
N GLY A 42 -3.50 8.42 1.95
CA GLY A 42 -3.86 9.42 2.94
C GLY A 42 -2.85 10.56 3.05
N ILE A 43 -3.18 11.53 3.89
CA ILE A 43 -2.30 12.64 4.28
C ILE A 43 -2.16 12.65 5.80
N ILE A 44 -0.94 12.88 6.28
CA ILE A 44 -0.69 13.11 7.70
C ILE A 44 -1.24 14.48 8.07
N VAL A 45 -2.18 14.51 9.02
CA VAL A 45 -2.82 15.75 9.48
C VAL A 45 -2.43 16.14 10.89
N GLU A 46 -1.85 15.21 11.66
CA GLU A 46 -1.43 15.46 13.04
C GLU A 46 -0.34 14.48 13.47
N ARG A 47 0.51 14.88 14.42
CA ARG A 47 1.49 14.01 15.08
C ARG A 47 1.09 13.75 16.53
N LYS A 48 0.92 12.48 16.91
CA LYS A 48 0.60 12.03 18.28
C LYS A 48 1.74 11.19 18.84
N GLY A 49 2.71 11.85 19.46
CA GLY A 49 3.89 11.19 20.02
C GLY A 49 4.73 10.49 18.95
N LYS A 50 4.77 9.15 18.94
CA LYS A 50 5.46 8.33 17.92
C LYS A 50 4.55 7.89 16.76
N ASN A 51 3.29 8.28 16.80
CA ASN A 51 2.26 7.94 15.82
C ASN A 51 1.80 9.19 15.07
N PHE A 52 1.04 8.97 14.00
CA PHE A 52 0.49 10.00 13.15
C PHE A 52 -1.02 9.83 13.03
N VAL A 53 -1.77 10.92 12.91
CA VAL A 53 -3.15 10.87 12.46
C VAL A 53 -3.15 11.01 10.95
N VAL A 54 -3.67 10.02 10.25
CA VAL A 54 -3.78 10.02 8.79
C VAL A 54 -5.23 10.19 8.41
N GLN A 55 -5.51 11.12 7.49
CA GLN A 55 -6.80 11.29 6.84
C GLN A 55 -6.76 10.63 5.45
N TYR A 56 -7.66 9.69 5.19
CA TYR A 56 -7.72 8.95 3.91
C TYR A 56 -8.36 9.79 2.78
N HIS A 57 -7.91 9.59 1.53
CA HIS A 57 -8.44 10.29 0.35
C HIS A 57 -9.74 9.67 -0.16
N HIS A 58 -9.70 8.40 -0.55
CA HIS A 58 -10.71 7.82 -1.44
C HIS A 58 -11.82 7.02 -0.73
N LEU A 59 -11.68 6.71 0.57
CA LEU A 59 -12.73 6.04 1.39
C LEU A 59 -14.04 6.86 1.50
N LEU A 60 -14.05 8.10 1.00
CA LEU A 60 -15.17 9.02 0.97
C LEU A 60 -16.08 8.89 -0.28
N LEU A 61 -15.64 8.22 -1.34
CA LEU A 61 -16.29 8.33 -2.66
C LEU A 61 -17.26 7.19 -3.03
N GLU A 62 -17.02 5.93 -2.63
CA GLU A 62 -17.84 4.81 -3.11
C GLU A 62 -19.16 4.60 -2.35
N HIS A 63 -19.25 5.06 -1.10
CA HIS A 63 -20.47 4.95 -0.31
C HIS A 63 -20.77 6.29 0.35
N LYS A 64 -21.87 6.94 -0.05
CA LYS A 64 -22.46 8.10 0.64
C LYS A 64 -22.98 7.73 2.04
N ILE A 65 -22.18 7.04 2.86
CA ILE A 65 -22.49 6.71 4.26
C ILE A 65 -21.20 6.84 5.07
N LEU A 66 -21.32 7.62 6.17
CA LEU A 66 -20.35 8.02 7.19
C LEU A 66 -19.51 9.26 6.80
N ALA A 67 -19.94 10.47 7.17
CA ALA A 67 -19.95 11.03 8.53
C ALA A 67 -18.55 10.97 9.18
N GLU A 68 -17.93 12.13 9.25
CA GLU A 68 -16.58 12.44 9.76
C GLU A 68 -15.39 12.12 8.83
N PRO A 69 -14.36 12.98 8.78
CA PRO A 69 -13.13 12.68 8.05
C PRO A 69 -12.54 11.40 8.65
N ASN A 70 -12.47 10.31 7.87
CA ASN A 70 -11.91 9.02 8.26
C ASN A 70 -10.43 9.18 8.65
N ARG A 71 -10.21 9.53 9.91
CA ARG A 71 -8.90 9.77 10.53
C ARG A 71 -8.56 8.58 11.41
N GLU A 72 -7.36 8.04 11.23
CA GLU A 72 -6.88 6.91 12.01
C GLU A 72 -5.51 7.23 12.63
N ILE A 73 -5.28 6.78 13.87
CA ILE A 73 -3.97 6.87 14.51
C ILE A 73 -3.11 5.70 14.00
N ILE A 74 -2.10 6.02 13.21
CA ILE A 74 -1.23 5.05 12.55
C ILE A 74 0.17 5.10 13.14
N GLN A 75 0.74 3.91 13.35
CA GLN A 75 2.14 3.78 13.76
C GLN A 75 3.07 4.02 12.58
N ASN A 76 4.20 4.70 12.79
CA ASN A 76 5.17 5.00 11.74
C ASN A 76 5.48 3.77 10.84
N ARG A 77 5.70 2.59 11.43
CA ARG A 77 6.00 1.33 10.69
C ARG A 77 4.94 0.84 9.69
N ARG A 78 3.75 1.45 9.67
CA ARG A 78 2.64 1.13 8.76
C ARG A 78 2.45 2.16 7.66
N LEU A 79 3.32 3.17 7.62
CA LEU A 79 3.34 4.20 6.60
C LEU A 79 4.46 3.90 5.62
N ARG A 80 4.21 4.17 4.35
CA ARG A 80 5.26 4.45 3.37
C ARG A 80 4.94 5.79 2.70
N PRO A 81 5.93 6.51 2.15
CA PRO A 81 5.67 7.62 1.25
C PRO A 81 4.71 7.15 0.15
N ALA A 82 3.80 8.03 -0.29
CA ALA A 82 2.97 7.73 -1.45
C ALA A 82 3.89 7.37 -2.63
N SER A 83 3.56 6.29 -3.33
CA SER A 83 4.30 5.87 -4.51
C SER A 83 4.23 7.01 -5.53
N PRO A 84 5.34 7.36 -6.21
CA PRO A 84 5.24 8.27 -7.33
C PRO A 84 4.25 7.67 -8.32
N LEU A 85 3.22 8.43 -8.70
CA LEU A 85 2.36 8.04 -9.80
C LEU A 85 3.29 7.73 -10.98
N PRO A 86 3.23 6.53 -11.57
CA PRO A 86 4.14 6.19 -12.64
C PRO A 86 3.93 7.23 -13.74
N LEU A 87 5.01 7.89 -14.14
CA LEU A 87 5.05 8.73 -15.34
C LEU A 87 4.96 7.77 -16.51
N MET A 88 3.79 7.17 -16.72
CA MET A 88 3.56 6.15 -17.73
C MET A 88 3.81 6.78 -19.10
N ASN A 89 4.99 6.52 -19.65
CA ASN A 89 5.20 6.60 -21.08
C ASN A 89 4.55 5.37 -21.72
N GLU A 90 4.16 5.45 -23.00
CA GLU A 90 3.49 4.35 -23.70
C GLU A 90 4.32 3.04 -23.70
N ASP A 91 5.64 3.14 -23.50
CA ASP A 91 6.56 2.01 -23.43
C ASP A 91 6.40 1.17 -22.14
N GLU A 92 6.05 1.79 -21.01
CA GLU A 92 5.86 1.10 -19.73
C GLU A 92 4.61 0.21 -19.68
N TRP A 93 3.58 0.54 -20.48
CA TRP A 93 2.38 -0.31 -20.60
C TRP A 93 2.71 -1.71 -21.16
N SER A 94 3.82 -1.81 -21.89
CA SER A 94 4.32 -3.03 -22.52
C SER A 94 5.26 -3.84 -21.61
N SER A 95 5.49 -3.40 -20.37
CA SER A 95 6.52 -3.98 -19.49
C SER A 95 6.04 -5.10 -18.55
N PHE A 96 4.72 -5.30 -18.41
CA PHE A 96 4.20 -6.37 -17.57
C PHE A 96 4.60 -7.74 -18.11
N LYS A 97 5.05 -8.61 -17.21
CA LYS A 97 5.42 -10.00 -17.49
C LYS A 97 4.57 -10.92 -16.62
N VAL A 98 4.24 -12.10 -17.14
CA VAL A 98 3.65 -13.16 -16.29
C VAL A 98 4.59 -13.41 -15.11
N ASN A 99 4.01 -13.54 -13.91
CA ASN A 99 4.64 -13.62 -12.60
C ASN A 99 5.30 -12.32 -12.09
N ALA A 100 5.13 -11.18 -12.77
CA ALA A 100 5.55 -9.90 -12.21
C ALA A 100 4.74 -9.59 -10.94
N ASP A 101 5.44 -9.19 -9.87
CA ASP A 101 4.86 -8.68 -8.63
C ASP A 101 4.41 -7.24 -8.87
N VAL A 102 3.12 -6.99 -8.68
CA VAL A 102 2.48 -5.73 -9.06
C VAL A 102 1.56 -5.25 -7.95
N ASP A 103 1.36 -3.95 -7.85
CA ASP A 103 0.28 -3.37 -7.06
C ASP A 103 -0.89 -3.03 -8.01
N ALA A 104 -2.08 -3.54 -7.72
CA ALA A 104 -3.30 -3.28 -8.48
C ALA A 104 -4.24 -2.37 -7.68
N PHE A 105 -4.71 -1.27 -8.28
CA PHE A 105 -5.66 -0.38 -7.62
C PHE A 105 -7.08 -0.96 -7.69
N HIS A 106 -7.60 -1.41 -6.55
CA HIS A 106 -8.93 -2.00 -6.43
C HIS A 106 -9.51 -1.73 -5.03
N PHE A 107 -10.85 -1.61 -4.89
CA PHE A 107 -11.50 -1.20 -3.64
C PHE A 107 -10.75 -0.09 -2.91
N VAL A 108 -10.42 0.97 -3.65
CA VAL A 108 -9.93 2.20 -3.07
C VAL A 108 -8.52 2.08 -2.44
N GLY A 109 -7.77 1.03 -2.78
CA GLY A 109 -6.42 0.80 -2.31
C GLY A 109 -5.55 0.04 -3.31
N TRP A 110 -4.26 0.01 -3.05
CA TRP A 110 -3.26 -0.75 -3.81
C TRP A 110 -3.10 -2.14 -3.20
N TRP A 111 -3.45 -3.16 -3.98
CA TRP A 111 -3.36 -4.56 -3.59
C TRP A 111 -2.19 -5.23 -4.28
N ARG A 112 -1.30 -5.83 -3.49
CA ARG A 112 -0.22 -6.63 -4.05
C ARG A 112 -0.78 -7.89 -4.71
N GLY A 113 -0.37 -8.15 -5.94
CA GLY A 113 -0.76 -9.31 -6.72
C GLY A 113 0.36 -9.77 -7.65
N ALA A 114 0.06 -10.81 -8.43
CA ALA A 114 0.96 -11.31 -9.46
C ALA A 114 0.21 -11.37 -10.80
N VAL A 115 0.87 -10.96 -11.87
CA VAL A 115 0.32 -11.07 -13.23
C VAL A 115 0.25 -12.55 -13.62
N VAL A 116 -0.95 -13.09 -13.83
CA VAL A 116 -1.13 -14.51 -14.21
C VAL A 116 -1.22 -14.72 -15.72
N ASN A 117 -1.64 -13.71 -16.48
CA ASN A 117 -1.75 -13.77 -17.92
C ASN A 117 -1.65 -12.36 -18.54
N LEU A 118 -1.16 -12.27 -19.77
CA LEU A 118 -1.14 -11.04 -20.56
C LEU A 118 -2.19 -11.17 -21.68
N VAL A 119 -3.07 -10.17 -21.78
CA VAL A 119 -4.07 -10.13 -22.85
C VAL A 119 -3.65 -9.05 -23.85
N GLY A 120 -3.40 -9.46 -25.09
CA GLY A 120 -2.89 -8.56 -26.13
C GLY A 120 -3.98 -7.73 -26.81
N GLY A 121 -3.75 -6.42 -26.93
CA GLY A 121 -4.48 -5.51 -27.80
C GLY A 121 -3.83 -5.39 -29.18
N LYS A 122 -4.56 -5.85 -30.22
CA LYS A 122 -4.35 -5.74 -31.68
C LYS A 122 -2.90 -5.80 -32.22
N ALA A 123 -2.66 -6.86 -33.00
CA ALA A 123 -1.69 -6.85 -34.09
C ALA A 123 -1.94 -5.64 -35.00
N ARG A 124 -1.02 -4.68 -35.03
CA ARG A 124 -0.95 -3.74 -36.16
C ARG A 124 -0.41 -4.53 -37.35
N ARG A 125 -1.30 -5.06 -38.19
CA ARG A 125 -0.93 -5.41 -39.57
C ARG A 125 -0.61 -4.10 -40.28
N LEU A 126 0.62 -4.01 -40.79
CA LEU A 126 1.01 -3.06 -41.83
C LEU A 126 0.24 -3.36 -43.12
#